data_AF-A0A7Y1UYI7-F1
#
_entry.id   AF-A0A7Y1UYI7-F1
#
_cell.length_a   1.000
_cell.length_b   1.000
_cell.length_c   1.000
_cell.angle_alpha   90.00
_cell.angle_beta   90.00
_cell.angle_gamma   90.00
#
_symmetry.space_group_name_H-M   'P 1'
#
loop_
_entity.id
_entity.type
_entity.pdbx_description
1 polymer ?
#
loop_
_entity_poly.entity_id
_entity_poly.type
_entity_poly.pdbx_seq_one_letter_code
_entity_poly.pdbx_strand_id
1 'polypeptide(L)'
;MPGTELTNFPPPELWDNWEEWDAKAWPTKKKNSFRLVPTTCFNCESACGLLAYVDKNTGDVRRFEGNPAHPGSRGRNCAKGPATINQMYDPERILHPMRRVGERGSGKWEQVSWDTALEDIASRMRKAIKEDRHDEIMYHVGRPGEDGFMDRTLKAWGVDGHNSHTNICSSSARVGHATWMGHDRSSADFANAKFILLISAHLETGHYFNPHAQRIMEGKQKGCQLAT
;
A
#
# COMPACT_ATOMS: atom_id res chain seq x y z
N MET A 1 14.96 10.05 -31.12
CA MET A 1 15.19 8.72 -30.52
C MET A 1 14.22 8.58 -29.35
N PRO A 2 13.77 7.39 -28.94
CA PRO A 2 13.06 7.26 -27.67
C PRO A 2 13.89 7.96 -26.57
N GLY A 3 13.29 8.93 -25.86
CA GLY A 3 13.98 9.71 -24.82
C GLY A 3 14.77 10.96 -25.24
N THR A 4 14.60 11.50 -26.47
CA THR A 4 15.22 12.80 -26.87
C THR A 4 14.34 14.03 -26.60
N GLU A 5 13.06 13.83 -26.31
CA GLU A 5 12.14 14.88 -25.87
C GLU A 5 11.91 14.75 -24.36
N LEU A 6 11.77 15.88 -23.66
CA LEU A 6 11.42 15.91 -22.24
C LEU A 6 9.97 15.38 -22.09
N THR A 7 9.84 14.09 -21.86
CA THR A 7 8.55 13.45 -21.54
C THR A 7 8.38 13.36 -20.03
N ASN A 8 7.21 13.72 -19.51
CA ASN A 8 6.93 13.63 -18.07
C ASN A 8 6.95 12.18 -17.55
N PHE A 9 6.60 11.21 -18.41
CA PHE A 9 6.55 9.78 -18.07
C PHE A 9 6.87 8.90 -19.28
N PRO A 10 7.38 7.67 -19.08
CA PRO A 10 7.52 6.68 -20.14
C PRO A 10 6.15 6.33 -20.74
N PRO A 11 6.01 6.32 -22.08
CA PRO A 11 4.75 5.99 -22.71
C PRO A 11 4.42 4.48 -22.52
N PRO A 12 3.16 4.12 -22.23
CA PRO A 12 2.77 2.73 -21.91
C PRO A 12 3.17 1.68 -22.93
N GLU A 13 3.16 2.03 -24.22
CA GLU A 13 3.57 1.16 -25.33
C GLU A 13 5.05 0.74 -25.28
N LEU A 14 5.89 1.47 -24.53
CA LEU A 14 7.31 1.15 -24.35
C LEU A 14 7.61 0.46 -23.01
N TRP A 15 6.62 0.19 -22.15
CA TRP A 15 6.87 -0.31 -20.80
C TRP A 15 7.57 -1.68 -20.76
N ASP A 16 7.37 -2.56 -21.74
CA ASP A 16 8.07 -3.84 -21.77
C ASP A 16 9.57 -3.73 -22.17
N ASN A 17 9.96 -2.61 -22.80
CA ASN A 17 11.30 -2.41 -23.37
C ASN A 17 11.75 -0.95 -23.23
N TRP A 18 11.67 -0.38 -22.03
CA TRP A 18 12.09 0.99 -21.77
C TRP A 18 13.62 1.07 -21.72
N GLU A 19 14.20 2.05 -22.42
CA GLU A 19 15.61 2.36 -22.34
C GLU A 19 15.83 3.80 -21.89
N GLU A 20 16.80 4.00 -21.00
CA GLU A 20 17.20 5.32 -20.55
C GLU A 20 18.70 5.39 -20.26
N TRP A 21 19.23 6.61 -20.21
CA TRP A 21 20.64 6.85 -19.93
C TRP A 21 20.92 6.74 -18.43
N ASP A 22 22.02 6.08 -18.09
CA ASP A 22 22.53 6.02 -16.72
C ASP A 22 23.21 7.34 -16.36
N ALA A 23 22.51 8.19 -15.61
CA ALA A 23 23.03 9.48 -15.17
C ALA A 23 24.30 9.36 -14.31
N LYS A 24 24.51 8.22 -13.61
CA LYS A 24 25.69 8.00 -12.77
C LYS A 24 26.91 7.52 -13.56
N ALA A 25 26.71 7.05 -14.80
CA ALA A 25 27.79 6.55 -15.63
C ALA A 25 28.58 7.66 -16.34
N TRP A 26 28.20 8.94 -16.20
CA TRP A 26 28.89 10.05 -16.83
C TRP A 26 30.40 10.06 -16.49
N PRO A 27 31.31 10.25 -17.47
CA PRO A 27 31.07 10.65 -18.87
C PRO A 27 30.76 9.51 -19.85
N THR A 28 30.73 8.26 -19.38
CA THR A 28 30.40 7.11 -20.22
C THR A 28 28.91 7.08 -20.57
N LYS A 29 28.60 7.08 -21.87
CA LYS A 29 27.23 6.92 -22.37
C LYS A 29 26.78 5.46 -22.21
N LYS A 30 26.25 5.12 -21.04
CA LYS A 30 25.68 3.81 -20.74
C LYS A 30 24.15 3.88 -20.75
N LYS A 31 23.50 2.97 -21.47
CA LYS A 31 22.05 2.77 -21.40
C LYS A 31 21.71 1.64 -20.44
N ASN A 32 20.64 1.83 -19.68
CA ASN A 32 20.00 0.77 -18.92
C ASN A 32 18.68 0.39 -19.59
N SER A 33 18.33 -0.90 -19.55
CA SER A 33 17.09 -1.44 -20.14
C SER A 33 16.19 -1.98 -19.03
N PHE A 34 14.94 -1.53 -19.02
CA PHE A 34 13.96 -1.81 -17.98
C PHE A 34 12.67 -2.37 -18.55
N ARG A 35 12.03 -3.22 -17.75
CA ARG A 35 10.60 -3.55 -17.85
C ARG A 35 9.87 -2.77 -16.75
N LEU A 36 8.88 -1.97 -17.14
CA LEU A 36 8.09 -1.13 -16.25
C LEU A 36 6.81 -1.87 -15.90
N VAL A 37 6.68 -2.26 -14.63
CA VAL A 37 5.55 -3.06 -14.16
C VAL A 37 4.62 -2.20 -13.31
N PRO A 38 3.36 -1.99 -13.72
CA PRO A 38 2.36 -1.32 -12.89
C PRO A 38 2.14 -2.06 -11.58
N THR A 39 2.15 -1.31 -10.48
CA THR A 39 1.85 -1.81 -9.15
C THR A 39 1.19 -0.71 -8.31
N THR A 40 0.87 -1.02 -7.07
CA THR A 40 0.13 -0.14 -6.16
C THR A 40 0.91 0.06 -4.88
N CYS A 41 1.05 1.31 -4.45
CA CYS A 41 1.64 1.63 -3.15
C CYS A 41 0.69 1.24 -2.02
N PHE A 42 1.14 0.35 -1.13
CA PHE A 42 0.36 -0.12 0.03
C PHE A 42 0.76 0.55 1.36
N ASN A 43 1.54 1.63 1.33
CA ASN A 43 1.94 2.36 2.55
C ASN A 43 0.78 3.15 3.20
N CYS A 44 -0.30 3.40 2.48
CA CYS A 44 -1.52 4.03 3.01
C CYS A 44 -2.74 3.59 2.19
N GLU A 45 -3.94 3.97 2.64
CA GLU A 45 -5.20 3.59 1.98
C GLU A 45 -5.43 4.27 0.62
N SER A 46 -4.62 5.27 0.27
CA SER A 46 -4.77 5.98 -1.02
C SER A 46 -4.46 5.10 -2.23
N ALA A 47 -3.77 3.97 -2.02
CA ALA A 47 -3.43 3.00 -3.06
C ALA A 47 -2.89 3.67 -4.33
N CYS A 48 -1.97 4.63 -4.18
CA CYS A 48 -1.45 5.39 -5.33
C CYS A 48 -0.68 4.45 -6.27
N GLY A 49 -0.93 4.56 -7.57
CA GLY A 49 -0.23 3.74 -8.56
C GLY A 49 1.26 4.06 -8.61
N LEU A 50 2.05 3.00 -8.79
CA LEU A 50 3.49 3.02 -8.97
C LEU A 50 3.86 2.26 -10.26
N LEU A 51 5.01 2.60 -10.83
CA LEU A 51 5.71 1.82 -11.85
C LEU A 51 7.00 1.30 -11.25
N ALA A 52 7.16 -0.02 -11.21
CA ALA A 52 8.39 -0.68 -10.81
C ALA A 52 9.32 -0.78 -12.02
N TYR A 53 10.52 -0.21 -11.92
CA TYR A 53 11.54 -0.31 -12.96
C TYR A 53 12.38 -1.56 -12.71
N VAL A 54 12.07 -2.65 -13.42
CA VAL A 54 12.74 -3.93 -13.31
C VAL A 54 13.87 -4.00 -14.33
N ASP A 55 15.11 -4.16 -13.87
CA ASP A 55 16.29 -4.34 -14.72
C ASP A 55 16.14 -5.61 -15.55
N LYS A 56 16.18 -5.52 -16.87
CA LYS A 56 15.97 -6.69 -17.73
C LYS A 56 17.13 -7.69 -17.71
N ASN A 57 18.32 -7.27 -17.29
CA ASN A 57 19.49 -8.13 -17.23
C ASN A 57 19.59 -8.84 -15.88
N THR A 58 19.25 -8.17 -14.78
CA THR A 58 19.38 -8.75 -13.43
C THR A 58 18.06 -9.22 -12.82
N GLY A 59 16.92 -8.73 -13.30
CA GLY A 59 15.61 -8.96 -12.70
C GLY A 59 15.34 -8.12 -11.44
N ASP A 60 16.27 -7.26 -11.03
CA ASP A 60 16.13 -6.45 -9.83
C ASP A 60 15.20 -5.25 -10.04
N VAL A 61 14.42 -4.91 -9.01
CA VAL A 61 13.69 -3.64 -8.98
C VAL A 61 14.66 -2.53 -8.62
N ARG A 62 14.95 -1.64 -9.58
CA ARG A 62 15.91 -0.53 -9.37
C ARG A 62 15.31 0.71 -8.74
N ARG A 63 14.02 0.98 -8.99
CA ARG A 63 13.28 2.08 -8.39
C ARG A 63 11.78 1.95 -8.62
N PHE A 64 11.03 2.79 -7.89
CA PHE A 64 9.62 3.04 -8.14
C PHE A 64 9.39 4.50 -8.51
N GLU A 65 8.55 4.73 -9.50
CA GLU A 65 8.01 6.06 -9.83
C GLU A 65 6.49 6.03 -9.87
N GLY A 66 5.86 7.18 -10.08
CA GLY A 66 4.41 7.26 -10.17
C GLY A 66 3.86 6.72 -11.48
N ASN A 67 2.77 5.96 -11.39
CA ASN A 67 2.06 5.49 -12.58
C ASN A 67 1.12 6.59 -13.12
N PRO A 68 1.39 7.20 -14.30
CA PRO A 68 0.55 8.24 -14.88
C PRO A 68 -0.84 7.73 -15.28
N ALA A 69 -0.97 6.44 -15.61
CA ALA A 69 -2.24 5.81 -15.98
C ALA A 69 -3.14 5.51 -14.79
N HIS A 70 -2.65 5.65 -13.54
CA HIS A 70 -3.45 5.36 -12.37
C HIS A 70 -4.54 6.45 -12.16
N PRO A 71 -5.83 6.08 -12.10
CA PRO A 71 -6.94 7.05 -12.16
C PRO A 71 -7.02 7.97 -10.93
N GLY A 72 -6.60 7.46 -9.77
CA GLY A 72 -6.61 8.23 -8.52
C GLY A 72 -5.47 9.24 -8.47
N SER A 73 -4.25 8.75 -8.62
CA SER A 73 -3.01 9.48 -8.33
C SER A 73 -2.36 10.15 -9.54
N ARG A 74 -2.65 9.70 -10.77
CA ARG A 74 -2.20 10.32 -12.03
C ARG A 74 -0.69 10.59 -12.06
N GLY A 75 0.11 9.62 -11.61
CA GLY A 75 1.57 9.73 -11.55
C GLY A 75 2.12 10.54 -10.38
N ARG A 76 1.28 11.13 -9.51
CA ARG A 76 1.72 11.86 -8.32
C ARG A 76 1.74 10.96 -7.08
N ASN A 77 2.86 10.92 -6.38
CA ASN A 77 3.04 10.15 -5.16
C ASN A 77 3.65 11.02 -4.06
N CYS A 78 3.47 10.61 -2.80
CA CYS A 78 4.17 11.22 -1.68
C CYS A 78 5.58 10.62 -1.56
N ALA A 79 6.41 11.20 -0.71
CA ALA A 79 7.78 10.72 -0.47
C ALA A 79 7.87 9.23 -0.11
N LYS A 80 6.83 8.67 0.52
CA LYS A 80 6.79 7.25 0.90
C LYS A 80 6.65 6.29 -0.28
N GLY A 81 6.12 6.74 -1.43
CA GLY A 81 5.87 5.88 -2.58
C GLY A 81 7.16 5.38 -3.24
N PRO A 82 8.02 6.27 -3.77
CA PRO A 82 9.31 5.89 -4.31
C PRO A 82 10.23 5.18 -3.30
N ALA A 83 10.12 5.56 -2.01
CA ALA A 83 10.91 4.99 -0.93
C ALA A 83 10.53 3.54 -0.57
N THR A 84 9.44 2.97 -1.11
CA THR A 84 9.06 1.56 -0.87
C THR A 84 10.16 0.58 -1.27
N ILE A 85 11.08 0.95 -2.16
CA ILE A 85 12.26 0.13 -2.47
C ILE A 85 13.09 -0.23 -1.22
N ASN A 86 13.13 0.67 -0.24
CA ASN A 86 13.86 0.42 1.01
C ASN A 86 13.26 -0.75 1.80
N GLN A 87 11.95 -1.01 1.69
CA GLN A 87 11.32 -2.15 2.35
C GLN A 87 11.70 -3.49 1.69
N MET A 88 12.01 -3.48 0.38
CA MET A 88 12.44 -4.70 -0.32
C MET A 88 13.85 -5.11 0.07
N TYR A 89 14.73 -4.14 0.31
CA TYR A 89 16.15 -4.35 0.59
C TYR A 89 16.53 -3.95 2.02
N ASP A 90 15.54 -3.92 2.92
CA ASP A 90 15.76 -3.57 4.31
C ASP A 90 16.71 -4.58 4.98
N PRO A 91 17.79 -4.14 5.65
CA PRO A 91 18.73 -5.05 6.31
C PRO A 91 18.08 -5.87 7.45
N GLU A 92 16.97 -5.41 8.01
CA GLU A 92 16.19 -6.08 9.06
C GLU A 92 14.98 -6.85 8.49
N ARG A 93 14.88 -7.00 7.16
CA ARG A 93 13.79 -7.74 6.53
C ARG A 93 13.73 -9.19 7.04
N ILE A 94 12.56 -9.61 7.52
CA ILE A 94 12.32 -10.99 7.94
C ILE A 94 12.16 -11.87 6.69
N LEU A 95 13.16 -12.70 6.41
CA LEU A 95 13.21 -13.55 5.21
C LEU A 95 12.76 -14.99 5.46
N HIS A 96 12.75 -15.43 6.73
CA HIS A 96 12.48 -16.81 7.11
C HIS A 96 11.57 -16.87 8.33
N PRO A 97 10.84 -17.98 8.54
CA PRO A 97 10.14 -18.22 9.80
C PRO A 97 11.11 -18.24 10.98
N MET A 98 10.77 -17.51 12.03
CA MET A 98 11.58 -17.37 13.24
C MET A 98 10.79 -17.84 14.46
N ARG A 99 11.42 -18.61 15.35
CA ARG A 99 10.87 -19.04 16.64
C ARG A 99 11.60 -18.32 17.78
N ARG A 100 10.83 -17.81 18.74
CA ARG A 100 11.39 -17.14 19.93
C ARG A 100 11.99 -18.18 20.88
N VAL A 101 13.23 -17.97 21.32
CA VAL A 101 13.94 -18.88 22.26
C VAL A 101 14.24 -18.25 23.62
N GLY A 102 13.96 -16.95 23.79
CA GLY A 102 14.12 -16.25 25.07
C GLY A 102 12.83 -15.59 25.56
N GLU A 103 12.93 -14.76 26.59
CA GLU A 103 11.80 -13.96 27.10
C GLU A 103 11.19 -13.05 26.04
N ARG A 104 9.90 -12.71 26.19
CA ARG A 104 9.22 -11.81 25.24
C ARG A 104 9.91 -10.44 25.28
N GLY A 105 10.23 -9.89 24.11
CA GLY A 105 10.99 -8.64 24.00
C GLY A 105 12.51 -8.79 24.08
N SER A 106 13.06 -9.99 24.32
CA SER A 106 14.52 -10.21 24.41
C SER A 106 15.27 -10.16 23.07
N GLY A 107 14.55 -10.17 21.93
CA GLY A 107 15.16 -10.22 20.60
C GLY A 107 15.85 -11.55 20.26
N LYS A 108 15.72 -12.59 21.09
CA LYS A 108 16.35 -13.90 20.85
C LYS A 108 15.47 -14.81 19.99
N TRP A 109 15.93 -15.08 18.79
CA TRP A 109 15.24 -15.88 17.78
C TRP A 109 16.13 -16.98 17.22
N GLU A 110 15.53 -18.10 16.84
CA GLU A 110 16.13 -19.12 16.01
C GLU A 110 15.32 -19.28 14.72
N GLN A 111 15.99 -19.57 13.60
CA GLN A 111 15.33 -19.85 12.34
C GLN A 111 14.73 -21.27 12.38
N VAL A 112 13.50 -21.42 11.88
CA VAL A 112 12.82 -22.71 11.75
C VAL A 112 12.28 -22.91 10.33
N SER A 113 11.93 -24.14 9.97
CA SER A 113 11.25 -24.42 8.70
C SER A 113 9.82 -23.90 8.71
N TRP A 114 9.26 -23.68 7.51
CA TRP A 114 7.83 -23.38 7.36
C TRP A 114 6.95 -24.46 7.97
N ASP A 115 7.27 -25.75 7.75
CA ASP A 115 6.51 -26.85 8.34
C ASP A 115 6.51 -26.82 9.87
N THR A 116 7.67 -26.56 10.49
CA THR A 116 7.77 -26.44 11.96
C THR A 116 6.92 -25.27 12.48
N ALA A 117 7.00 -24.10 11.83
CA ALA A 117 6.26 -22.91 12.24
C ALA A 117 4.74 -23.11 12.08
N LEU A 118 4.32 -23.68 10.96
CA LEU A 118 2.91 -23.93 10.65
C LEU A 118 2.33 -25.01 11.56
N GLU A 119 3.04 -26.11 11.81
CA GLU A 119 2.57 -27.19 12.70
C GLU A 119 2.43 -26.70 14.15
N ASP A 120 3.38 -25.92 14.66
CA ASP A 120 3.29 -25.35 16.02
C ASP A 120 2.08 -24.42 16.18
N ILE A 121 1.87 -23.51 15.23
CA ILE A 121 0.73 -22.56 15.28
C ILE A 121 -0.59 -23.31 15.06
N ALA A 122 -0.68 -24.13 14.01
CA ALA A 122 -1.90 -24.83 13.63
C ALA A 122 -2.33 -25.87 14.66
N SER A 123 -1.40 -26.57 15.32
CA SER A 123 -1.75 -27.55 16.36
C SER A 123 -2.44 -26.90 17.56
N ARG A 124 -2.00 -25.71 17.97
CA ARG A 124 -2.61 -24.92 19.06
C ARG A 124 -4.00 -24.43 18.68
N MET A 125 -4.13 -23.85 17.47
CA MET A 125 -5.42 -23.40 16.95
C MET A 125 -6.41 -24.57 16.82
N ARG A 126 -5.96 -25.70 16.25
CA ARG A 126 -6.76 -26.93 16.11
C ARG A 126 -7.20 -27.47 17.46
N LYS A 127 -6.35 -27.44 18.48
CA LYS A 127 -6.69 -27.85 19.84
C LYS A 127 -7.84 -27.00 20.39
N ALA A 128 -7.72 -25.66 20.30
CA ALA A 128 -8.77 -24.75 20.75
C ALA A 128 -10.11 -25.00 20.02
N ILE A 129 -10.09 -25.14 18.70
CA ILE A 129 -11.29 -25.44 17.89
C ILE A 129 -11.93 -26.79 18.30
N LYS A 130 -11.12 -27.85 18.47
CA LYS A 130 -11.63 -29.17 18.88
C LYS A 130 -12.22 -29.20 20.29
N GLU A 131 -11.74 -28.33 21.17
CA GLU A 131 -12.19 -28.20 22.55
C GLU A 131 -13.31 -27.15 22.71
N ASP A 132 -13.85 -26.63 21.60
CA ASP A 132 -14.91 -25.60 21.55
C ASP A 132 -14.52 -24.26 22.20
N ARG A 133 -13.21 -23.94 22.25
CA ARG A 133 -12.65 -22.70 22.80
C ARG A 133 -12.38 -21.67 21.69
N HIS A 134 -13.43 -21.33 20.94
CA HIS A 134 -13.32 -20.49 19.74
C HIS A 134 -12.93 -19.03 20.01
N ASP A 135 -13.11 -18.56 21.25
CA ASP A 135 -12.78 -17.21 21.72
C ASP A 135 -11.29 -16.99 22.04
N GLU A 136 -10.48 -18.05 22.03
CA GLU A 136 -9.03 -17.97 22.26
C GLU A 136 -8.21 -17.69 20.99
N ILE A 137 -8.86 -17.63 19.82
CA ILE A 137 -8.21 -17.36 18.54
C ILE A 137 -8.58 -15.96 18.08
N MET A 138 -7.58 -15.08 17.97
CA MET A 138 -7.74 -13.73 17.46
C MET A 138 -6.77 -13.46 16.31
N TYR A 139 -7.29 -12.88 15.23
CA TYR A 139 -6.50 -12.36 14.13
C TYR A 139 -6.53 -10.83 14.19
N HIS A 140 -5.39 -10.22 14.48
CA HIS A 140 -5.21 -8.79 14.39
C HIS A 140 -4.35 -8.43 13.17
N VAL A 141 -4.89 -7.60 12.29
CA VAL A 141 -4.17 -7.08 11.12
C VAL A 141 -4.24 -5.56 11.09
N GLY A 142 -3.25 -4.92 10.47
CA GLY A 142 -3.33 -3.51 10.14
C GLY A 142 -4.43 -3.27 9.09
N ARG A 143 -4.06 -2.74 7.92
CA ARG A 143 -4.96 -2.74 6.77
C ARG A 143 -4.80 -4.07 6.03
N PRO A 144 -5.85 -4.89 5.86
CA PRO A 144 -5.74 -6.08 5.04
C PRO A 144 -5.45 -5.66 3.59
N GLY A 145 -4.35 -6.16 3.03
CA GLY A 145 -4.06 -6.09 1.58
C GLY A 145 -4.60 -7.31 0.82
N GLU A 146 -5.36 -8.14 1.51
CA GLU A 146 -5.94 -9.39 1.06
C GLU A 146 -7.46 -9.21 0.85
N ASP A 147 -8.03 -9.94 -0.12
CA ASP A 147 -9.42 -9.77 -0.56
C ASP A 147 -10.41 -10.66 0.23
N GLY A 148 -10.46 -10.42 1.55
CA GLY A 148 -11.37 -11.07 2.50
C GLY A 148 -11.14 -12.57 2.76
N PHE A 149 -10.03 -13.12 2.28
CA PHE A 149 -9.60 -14.49 2.52
C PHE A 149 -9.49 -14.84 4.01
N MET A 150 -8.88 -13.97 4.84
CA MET A 150 -8.74 -14.28 6.26
C MET A 150 -10.07 -14.24 6.99
N ASP A 151 -10.93 -13.28 6.65
CA ASP A 151 -12.29 -13.20 7.22
C ASP A 151 -13.13 -14.45 6.88
N ARG A 152 -13.07 -14.91 5.62
CA ARG A 152 -13.71 -16.18 5.22
C ARG A 152 -13.15 -17.38 6.00
N THR A 153 -11.84 -17.40 6.21
CA THR A 153 -11.15 -18.51 6.90
C THR A 153 -11.57 -18.61 8.37
N LEU A 154 -11.59 -17.49 9.10
CA LEU A 154 -12.01 -17.45 10.50
C LEU A 154 -13.46 -17.92 10.67
N LYS A 155 -14.36 -17.44 9.79
CA LYS A 155 -15.77 -17.86 9.78
C LYS A 155 -15.93 -19.36 9.52
N ALA A 156 -15.13 -19.93 8.61
CA ALA A 156 -15.13 -21.37 8.35
C ALA A 156 -14.66 -22.19 9.56
N TRP A 157 -13.88 -21.61 10.47
CA TRP A 157 -13.47 -22.23 11.73
C TRP A 157 -14.44 -21.96 12.89
N GLY A 158 -15.55 -21.25 12.66
CA GLY A 158 -16.47 -20.86 13.73
C GLY A 158 -15.88 -19.81 14.69
N VAL A 159 -14.84 -19.08 14.26
CA VAL A 159 -14.12 -18.10 15.09
C VAL A 159 -14.59 -16.67 14.74
N ASP A 160 -15.14 -15.96 15.72
CA ASP A 160 -15.45 -14.52 15.65
C ASP A 160 -14.30 -13.69 16.27
N GLY A 161 -13.12 -13.80 15.64
CA GLY A 161 -11.85 -13.29 16.20
C GLY A 161 -11.17 -12.21 15.35
N HIS A 162 -11.88 -11.57 14.43
CA HIS A 162 -11.27 -10.60 13.51
C HIS A 162 -11.18 -9.20 14.13
N ASN A 163 -9.96 -8.65 14.18
CA ASN A 163 -9.72 -7.26 14.52
C ASN A 163 -8.80 -6.61 13.48
N SER A 164 -9.13 -5.40 13.05
CA SER A 164 -8.33 -4.67 12.08
C SER A 164 -8.09 -3.22 12.48
N HIS A 165 -7.16 -2.56 11.79
CA HIS A 165 -7.02 -1.10 11.84
C HIS A 165 -8.38 -0.38 11.68
N THR A 166 -9.28 -0.90 10.84
CA THR A 166 -10.59 -0.28 10.58
C THR A 166 -11.43 -0.22 11.85
N ASN A 167 -11.46 -1.29 12.65
CA ASN A 167 -12.25 -1.38 13.88
C ASN A 167 -11.79 -0.35 14.92
N ILE A 168 -10.49 -0.10 15.01
CA ILE A 168 -9.88 0.82 15.98
C ILE A 168 -9.98 2.27 15.53
N CYS A 169 -9.70 2.56 14.25
CA CYS A 169 -9.46 3.93 13.79
C CYS A 169 -10.64 4.56 13.04
N SER A 170 -11.38 3.80 12.21
CA SER A 170 -12.31 4.41 11.23
C SER A 170 -13.76 3.95 11.33
N SER A 171 -14.05 2.96 12.15
CA SER A 171 -15.38 2.35 12.31
C SER A 171 -16.45 3.39 12.71
N SER A 172 -16.16 4.27 13.67
CA SER A 172 -17.09 5.29 14.15
C SER A 172 -17.58 6.24 13.05
N ALA A 173 -16.65 6.77 12.24
CA ALA A 173 -16.98 7.64 11.11
C ALA A 173 -17.75 6.87 10.01
N ARG A 174 -17.33 5.64 9.71
CA ARG A 174 -17.98 4.78 8.71
C ARG A 174 -19.41 4.42 9.09
N VAL A 175 -19.69 4.16 10.37
CA VAL A 175 -21.06 3.91 10.87
C VAL A 175 -21.94 5.14 10.61
N GLY A 176 -21.45 6.35 10.88
CA GLY A 176 -22.19 7.58 10.57
C GLY A 176 -22.52 7.71 9.08
N HIS A 177 -21.55 7.48 8.20
CA HIS A 177 -21.78 7.53 6.76
C HIS A 177 -22.73 6.42 6.27
N ALA A 178 -22.56 5.19 6.75
CA ALA A 178 -23.38 4.06 6.35
C ALA A 178 -24.83 4.21 6.81
N THR A 179 -25.07 4.67 8.04
CA THR A 179 -26.42 4.88 8.58
C THR A 179 -27.16 6.03 7.90
N TRP A 180 -26.46 7.09 7.52
CA TRP A 180 -27.07 8.26 6.87
C TRP A 180 -27.21 8.11 5.34
N MET A 181 -26.17 7.61 4.67
CA MET A 181 -26.06 7.61 3.20
C MET A 181 -26.10 6.21 2.58
N GLY A 182 -26.11 5.14 3.38
CA GLY A 182 -26.07 3.77 2.87
C GLY A 182 -24.72 3.36 2.26
N HIS A 183 -23.64 4.12 2.51
CA HIS A 183 -22.31 3.85 1.95
C HIS A 183 -21.19 4.07 2.97
N ASP A 184 -20.12 3.28 2.88
CA ASP A 184 -18.98 3.30 3.81
C ASP A 184 -18.23 4.65 3.80
N ARG A 185 -17.90 5.15 2.61
CA ARG A 185 -17.23 6.44 2.41
C ARG A 185 -17.70 7.12 1.13
N SER A 186 -17.96 8.41 1.18
CA SER A 186 -18.23 9.21 -0.02
C SER A 186 -16.93 9.60 -0.72
N SER A 187 -16.88 9.52 -2.05
CA SER A 187 -15.85 10.18 -2.85
C SER A 187 -16.42 11.52 -3.34
N ALA A 188 -16.04 12.61 -2.67
CA ALA A 188 -16.55 13.93 -3.00
C ALA A 188 -15.93 14.46 -4.30
N ASP A 189 -16.76 15.09 -5.13
CA ASP A 189 -16.32 15.72 -6.38
C ASP A 189 -15.70 17.11 -6.13
N PHE A 190 -14.54 17.12 -5.48
CA PHE A 190 -13.84 18.35 -5.09
C PHE A 190 -13.53 19.27 -6.29
N ALA A 191 -13.37 18.72 -7.49
CA ALA A 191 -12.98 19.48 -8.69
C ALA A 191 -14.10 20.38 -9.24
N ASN A 192 -15.35 20.14 -8.83
CA ASN A 192 -16.52 20.93 -9.23
C ASN A 192 -17.19 21.67 -8.07
N ALA A 193 -16.62 21.59 -6.86
CA ALA A 193 -17.11 22.32 -5.70
C ALA A 193 -16.90 23.84 -5.88
N LYS A 194 -17.83 24.65 -5.34
CA LYS A 194 -17.68 26.12 -5.24
C LYS A 194 -17.09 26.55 -3.90
N PHE A 195 -17.30 25.73 -2.88
CA PHE A 195 -16.83 25.94 -1.52
C PHE A 195 -16.47 24.59 -0.89
N ILE A 196 -15.35 24.52 -0.19
CA ILE A 196 -14.90 23.35 0.56
C ILE A 196 -14.56 23.80 1.98
N LEU A 197 -15.12 23.10 2.97
CA LEU A 197 -14.78 23.28 4.39
C LEU A 197 -13.98 22.08 4.89
N LEU A 198 -12.80 22.34 5.45
CA LEU A 198 -11.89 21.32 5.97
C LEU A 198 -12.05 21.15 7.48
N ILE A 199 -13.00 20.33 7.90
CA ILE A 199 -13.21 20.06 9.33
C ILE A 199 -12.19 19.01 9.80
N SER A 200 -11.24 19.43 10.64
CA SER A 200 -10.19 18.56 11.19
C SER A 200 -9.42 17.79 10.11
N ALA A 201 -9.21 18.40 8.95
CA ALA A 201 -8.58 17.79 7.79
C ALA A 201 -7.36 18.59 7.33
N HIS A 202 -6.27 17.88 7.03
CA HIS A 202 -5.01 18.46 6.56
C HIS A 202 -4.78 18.08 5.10
N LEU A 203 -4.70 19.07 4.21
CA LEU A 203 -4.59 18.83 2.77
C LEU A 203 -3.19 18.47 2.32
N GLU A 204 -2.17 18.67 3.12
CA GLU A 204 -0.76 18.51 2.78
C GLU A 204 -0.15 17.23 3.37
N THR A 205 -0.79 16.69 4.42
CA THR A 205 -0.30 15.54 5.19
C THR A 205 -1.38 14.50 5.49
N GLY A 206 -2.64 14.79 5.15
CA GLY A 206 -3.78 13.97 5.54
C GLY A 206 -4.06 12.76 4.66
N HIS A 207 -5.13 12.09 5.03
CA HIS A 207 -5.61 10.88 4.37
C HIS A 207 -6.06 11.17 2.93
N TYR A 208 -5.68 10.32 1.96
CA TYR A 208 -5.92 10.54 0.53
C TYR A 208 -5.28 11.78 -0.08
N PHE A 209 -4.16 12.22 0.51
CA PHE A 209 -3.44 13.42 0.10
C PHE A 209 -3.36 13.61 -1.42
N ASN A 210 -2.66 12.72 -2.15
CA ASN A 210 -2.43 12.95 -3.58
C ASN A 210 -3.72 12.95 -4.41
N PRO A 211 -4.62 11.95 -4.31
CA PRO A 211 -5.85 11.97 -5.12
C PRO A 211 -6.77 13.16 -4.81
N HIS A 212 -6.96 13.51 -3.53
CA HIS A 212 -7.86 14.60 -3.14
C HIS A 212 -7.22 15.98 -3.36
N ALA A 213 -5.97 16.19 -2.98
CA ALA A 213 -5.29 17.47 -3.15
C ALA A 213 -5.28 17.90 -4.63
N GLN A 214 -5.07 16.98 -5.57
CA GLN A 214 -5.17 17.28 -7.00
C GLN A 214 -6.54 17.86 -7.37
N ARG A 215 -7.63 17.19 -6.96
CA ARG A 215 -9.01 17.60 -7.29
C ARG A 215 -9.41 18.89 -6.58
N ILE A 216 -8.95 19.09 -5.34
CA ILE A 216 -9.18 20.33 -4.59
C ILE A 216 -8.44 21.50 -5.25
N MET A 217 -7.20 21.29 -5.71
CA MET A 217 -6.45 22.31 -6.44
C MET A 217 -7.08 22.64 -7.80
N GLU A 218 -7.59 21.64 -8.53
CA GLU A 218 -8.41 21.84 -9.74
C GLU A 218 -9.64 22.72 -9.44
N GLY A 219 -10.34 22.45 -8.34
CA GLY A 219 -11.45 23.28 -7.87
C GLY A 219 -11.02 24.72 -7.54
N LYS A 220 -9.92 24.91 -6.79
CA LYS A 220 -9.39 26.25 -6.46
C LYS A 220 -9.01 27.04 -7.70
N GLN A 221 -8.42 26.40 -8.72
CA GLN A 221 -8.08 27.05 -9.99
C GLN A 221 -9.33 27.54 -10.75
N LYS A 222 -10.48 26.90 -10.55
CA LYS A 222 -11.79 27.33 -11.07
C LYS A 222 -12.51 28.34 -10.17
N GLY A 223 -11.89 28.81 -9.10
CA GLY A 223 -12.46 29.79 -8.17
C GLY A 223 -13.17 29.20 -6.94
N CYS A 224 -13.02 27.90 -6.66
CA CYS A 224 -13.53 27.32 -5.40
C CYS A 224 -12.87 28.00 -4.19
N GLN A 225 -13.70 28.41 -3.23
CA GLN A 225 -13.25 28.91 -1.94
C GLN A 225 -12.95 27.74 -0.98
N LEU A 226 -11.93 27.91 -0.13
CA LEU A 226 -11.51 26.92 0.86
C LEU A 226 -11.51 27.58 2.24
N ALA A 227 -12.15 26.93 3.21
CA ALA A 227 -12.11 27.28 4.63
C ALA A 227 -11.60 26.09 5.44
N THR A 228 -10.94 26.38 6.56
CA THR A 228 -10.37 25.38 7.49
C THR A 228 -10.92 25.60 8.89
#